data_AF-A0A1S8BKB2-F1
#
_entry.id   AF-A0A1S8BKB2-F1
#
_cell.length_a   1.000
_cell.length_b   1.000
_cell.length_c   1.000
_cell.angle_alpha   90.00
_cell.angle_beta   90.00
_cell.angle_gamma   90.00
#
_symmetry.space_group_name_H-M   'P 1'
#
loop_
_entity.id
_entity.type
_entity.pdbx_description
1 polymer ?
#
loop_
_entity_poly.entity_id
_entity_poly.type
_entity_poly.pdbx_seq_one_letter_code
_entity_poly.pdbx_strand_id
1 'polypeptide(L)'
;STSLMFSLFNGLTRPDVLPWYTPTKWYKHLSELVTWQLHPTRDMYARVHPKYRPSALQVTESYPTFIDWCPFHALRDKLILMHAANTRIDEIVLDIASHYCVEVDLSKLVRTVPRPTPGYVRLWDIIQAMGDDEAAKQSDLDPLHRDDAAALLPAPDAASIFQSVSHARQTFRLLRMDEGPSLYKIDPALFNMYPELYSPDVSDIVASGTLLQCRSVQLLARIPPPARLDKATLRVYRHFADWALTVICA
;
A
#
# COMPACT_ATOMS: atom_id res chain seq x y z
N SER A 1 -22.14 3.54 6.56
CA SER A 1 -21.24 2.85 5.59
C SER A 1 -19.84 2.68 6.18
N THR A 2 -19.36 1.45 6.38
CA THR A 2 -18.02 1.17 6.95
C THR A 2 -16.89 1.81 6.15
N SER A 3 -16.99 1.79 4.82
CA SER A 3 -15.99 2.38 3.92
C SER A 3 -15.82 3.89 4.17
N LEU A 4 -16.92 4.63 4.33
CA LEU A 4 -16.89 6.06 4.61
C LEU A 4 -16.20 6.37 5.95
N MET A 5 -16.57 5.65 7.01
CA MET A 5 -15.96 5.82 8.33
C MET A 5 -14.48 5.46 8.33
N PHE A 6 -14.11 4.36 7.67
CA PHE A 6 -12.72 3.93 7.55
C PHE A 6 -11.87 4.95 6.77
N SER A 7 -12.39 5.47 5.66
CA SER A 7 -11.70 6.50 4.87
C SER A 7 -11.54 7.80 5.66
N LEU A 8 -12.57 8.24 6.39
CA LEU A 8 -12.47 9.43 7.24
C LEU A 8 -11.43 9.23 8.35
N PHE A 9 -11.44 8.08 9.03
CA PHE A 9 -10.48 7.80 10.10
C PHE A 9 -9.04 7.88 9.58
N ASN A 10 -8.75 7.23 8.44
CA ASN A 10 -7.41 7.28 7.85
C ASN A 10 -7.06 8.68 7.35
N GLY A 11 -8.00 9.43 6.77
CA GLY A 11 -7.75 10.81 6.35
C GLY A 11 -7.42 11.75 7.51
N LEU A 12 -8.06 11.56 8.66
CA LEU A 12 -7.80 12.35 9.86
C LEU A 12 -6.51 11.95 10.59
N THR A 13 -6.15 10.66 10.58
CA THR A 13 -5.04 10.14 11.39
C THR A 13 -3.77 9.87 10.61
N ARG A 14 -3.85 9.81 9.28
CA ARG A 14 -2.74 9.48 8.38
C ARG A 14 -2.74 10.34 7.10
N PRO A 15 -2.79 11.67 7.21
CA PRO A 15 -2.83 12.55 6.04
C PRO A 15 -1.64 12.30 5.09
N ASP A 16 -0.45 12.10 5.64
CA ASP A 16 0.80 11.86 4.88
C ASP A 16 0.80 10.55 4.07
N VAL A 17 -0.14 9.65 4.33
CA VAL A 17 -0.26 8.34 3.66
C VAL A 17 -1.42 8.32 2.65
N LEU A 18 -2.20 9.41 2.56
CA LEU A 18 -3.25 9.53 1.56
C LEU A 18 -2.75 9.41 0.10
N PRO A 19 -1.56 9.95 -0.26
CA PRO A 19 -0.97 9.72 -1.58
C PRO A 19 -0.70 8.24 -1.87
N TRP A 20 -0.60 7.38 -0.86
CA TRP A 20 -0.56 5.93 -1.04
C TRP A 20 -1.95 5.33 -1.15
N TYR A 21 -2.86 5.66 -0.23
CA TYR A 21 -4.20 5.04 -0.16
C TYR A 21 -5.08 5.32 -1.38
N THR A 22 -5.03 6.55 -1.90
CA THR A 22 -5.90 7.00 -2.99
C THR A 22 -5.60 6.29 -4.31
N PRO A 23 -4.37 6.35 -4.87
CA PRO A 23 -4.08 5.72 -6.15
C PRO A 23 -4.07 4.20 -6.08
N THR A 24 -3.66 3.60 -4.96
CA THR A 24 -3.67 2.13 -4.79
C THR A 24 -5.06 1.55 -4.57
N LYS A 25 -6.07 2.41 -4.33
CA LYS A 25 -7.46 2.01 -4.03
C LYS A 25 -7.57 1.04 -2.86
N TRP A 26 -6.59 1.05 -1.95
CA TRP A 26 -6.47 0.08 -0.87
C TRP A 26 -7.69 0.01 0.04
N TYR A 27 -8.35 1.15 0.26
CA TYR A 27 -9.56 1.27 1.07
C TYR A 27 -10.70 0.35 0.58
N LYS A 28 -10.75 0.04 -0.73
CA LYS A 28 -11.78 -0.85 -1.29
C LYS A 28 -11.76 -2.21 -0.61
N HIS A 29 -10.59 -2.85 -0.57
CA HIS A 29 -10.44 -4.18 0.00
C HIS A 29 -10.52 -4.19 1.52
N LEU A 30 -9.90 -3.22 2.19
CA LEU A 30 -9.97 -3.15 3.65
C LEU A 30 -11.37 -2.86 4.14
N SER A 31 -12.16 -2.05 3.43
CA SER A 31 -13.53 -1.78 3.83
C SER A 31 -14.39 -3.05 3.84
N GLU A 32 -14.23 -3.95 2.86
CA GLU A 32 -14.93 -5.24 2.82
C GLU A 32 -14.49 -6.16 3.95
N LEU A 33 -13.17 -6.24 4.20
CA LEU A 33 -12.59 -7.00 5.31
C LEU A 33 -13.12 -6.52 6.67
N VAL A 34 -13.01 -5.23 6.97
CA VAL A 34 -13.46 -4.64 8.23
C VAL A 34 -14.96 -4.81 8.40
N THR A 35 -15.74 -4.67 7.32
CA THR A 35 -17.18 -4.89 7.37
C THR A 35 -17.49 -6.33 7.76
N TRP A 36 -16.79 -7.33 7.19
CA TRP A 36 -16.93 -8.73 7.60
C TRP A 36 -16.47 -8.99 9.04
N GLN A 37 -15.35 -8.40 9.49
CA GLN A 37 -14.88 -8.54 10.88
C GLN A 37 -15.89 -7.99 11.91
N LEU A 38 -16.59 -6.90 11.57
CA LEU A 38 -17.61 -6.30 12.44
C LEU A 38 -18.93 -7.09 12.44
N HIS A 39 -19.30 -7.71 11.32
CA HIS A 39 -20.52 -8.50 11.19
C HIS A 39 -20.27 -9.73 10.31
N PRO A 40 -19.75 -10.84 10.88
CA PRO A 40 -19.33 -11.99 10.09
C PRO A 40 -20.53 -12.77 9.58
N THR A 41 -20.85 -12.61 8.29
CA THR A 41 -21.85 -13.42 7.57
C THR A 41 -21.24 -14.04 6.31
N ARG A 42 -21.90 -15.08 5.79
CA ARG A 42 -21.46 -15.77 4.56
C ARG A 42 -21.43 -14.82 3.36
N ASP A 43 -22.44 -13.96 3.22
CA ASP A 43 -22.52 -13.00 2.12
C ASP A 43 -21.42 -11.96 2.21
N MET A 44 -21.07 -11.53 3.42
CA MET A 44 -19.99 -10.57 3.64
C MET A 44 -18.63 -11.20 3.38
N TYR A 45 -18.43 -12.44 3.82
CA TYR A 45 -17.23 -13.22 3.53
C TYR A 45 -17.01 -13.42 2.03
N ALA A 46 -18.08 -13.66 1.26
CA ALA A 46 -18.00 -13.82 -0.19
C ALA A 46 -17.43 -12.58 -0.91
N ARG A 47 -17.63 -11.39 -0.33
CA ARG A 47 -17.08 -10.12 -0.85
C ARG A 47 -15.61 -9.91 -0.48
N VAL A 48 -15.11 -10.56 0.58
CA VAL A 48 -13.71 -10.42 0.99
C VAL A 48 -12.79 -10.99 -0.10
N HIS A 49 -11.92 -10.12 -0.61
CA HIS A 49 -10.93 -10.49 -1.61
C HIS A 49 -10.08 -11.68 -1.13
N PRO A 50 -9.76 -12.68 -2.00
CA PRO A 50 -9.13 -13.93 -1.59
C PRO A 50 -7.86 -13.76 -0.73
N LYS A 51 -7.01 -12.78 -1.06
CA LYS A 51 -5.79 -12.45 -0.31
C LYS A 51 -6.03 -12.07 1.17
N TYR A 52 -7.20 -11.53 1.51
CA TYR A 52 -7.54 -11.15 2.88
C TYR A 52 -8.39 -12.15 3.63
N ARG A 53 -8.85 -13.22 2.97
CA ARG A 53 -9.66 -14.23 3.66
C ARG A 53 -8.87 -14.83 4.83
N PRO A 54 -9.48 -15.01 6.01
CA PRO A 54 -8.79 -15.52 7.18
C PRO A 54 -8.23 -16.92 6.95
N SER A 55 -7.05 -17.19 7.49
CA SER A 55 -6.50 -18.53 7.67
C SER A 55 -7.23 -19.26 8.81
N ALA A 56 -6.96 -20.55 8.97
CA ALA A 56 -7.46 -21.31 10.12
C ALA A 56 -6.98 -20.70 11.46
N LEU A 57 -5.70 -20.32 11.53
CA LEU A 57 -5.10 -19.69 12.71
C LEU A 57 -5.81 -18.39 13.09
N GLN A 58 -6.13 -17.57 12.08
CA GLN A 58 -6.84 -16.29 12.26
C GLN A 58 -8.27 -16.45 12.82
N VAL A 59 -8.88 -17.63 12.70
CA VAL A 59 -10.21 -17.92 13.24
C VAL A 59 -10.13 -18.52 14.64
N THR A 60 -9.02 -19.15 15.01
CA THR A 60 -8.87 -19.85 16.29
C THR A 60 -8.16 -19.02 17.36
N GLU A 61 -7.31 -18.08 16.97
CA GLU A 61 -6.47 -17.32 17.91
C GLU A 61 -6.99 -15.91 18.18
N SER A 62 -6.60 -15.36 19.34
CA SER A 62 -6.81 -13.94 19.66
C SER A 62 -5.54 -13.14 19.35
N TYR A 63 -5.66 -12.13 18.50
CA TYR A 63 -4.56 -11.28 18.06
C TYR A 63 -5.07 -9.90 17.63
N PRO A 64 -4.19 -8.90 17.44
CA PRO A 64 -4.59 -7.61 16.92
C PRO A 64 -5.10 -7.68 15.47
N THR A 65 -6.37 -7.37 15.23
CA THR A 65 -7.04 -7.53 13.93
C THR A 65 -6.48 -6.67 12.80
N PHE A 66 -5.65 -5.65 13.09
CA PHE A 66 -4.97 -4.89 12.04
C PHE A 66 -3.86 -5.71 11.35
N ILE A 67 -3.41 -6.84 11.92
CA ILE A 67 -2.55 -7.81 11.22
C ILE A 67 -3.25 -8.28 9.94
N ASP A 68 -4.58 -8.39 9.97
CA ASP A 68 -5.38 -8.83 8.82
C ASP A 68 -5.30 -7.89 7.63
N TRP A 69 -4.79 -6.67 7.83
CA TRP A 69 -4.58 -5.70 6.75
C TRP A 69 -3.38 -6.08 5.87
N CYS A 70 -2.55 -7.05 6.27
CA CYS A 70 -1.58 -7.66 5.37
C CYS A 70 -2.28 -8.64 4.41
N PRO A 71 -2.10 -8.53 3.09
CA PRO A 71 -2.79 -9.38 2.11
C PRO A 71 -2.15 -10.78 1.95
N PHE A 72 -1.13 -11.09 2.75
CA PHE A 72 -0.37 -12.32 2.60
C PHE A 72 -0.65 -13.25 3.77
N HIS A 73 -1.48 -14.27 3.54
CA HIS A 73 -1.89 -15.24 4.56
C HIS A 73 -0.73 -15.84 5.37
N ALA A 74 0.31 -16.37 4.70
CA ALA A 74 1.46 -16.96 5.38
C ALA A 74 2.23 -15.93 6.23
N LEU A 75 2.32 -14.67 5.77
CA LEU A 75 2.97 -13.60 6.53
C LEU A 75 2.12 -13.18 7.75
N ARG A 76 0.79 -13.13 7.61
CA ARG A 76 -0.12 -12.89 8.75
C ARG A 76 0.01 -13.97 9.80
N ASP A 77 0.04 -15.23 9.40
CA ASP A 77 0.19 -16.33 10.35
C ASP A 77 1.51 -16.23 11.12
N LYS A 78 2.60 -15.84 10.45
CA LYS A 78 3.89 -15.56 11.11
C LYS A 78 3.80 -14.37 12.07
N LEU A 79 3.16 -13.28 11.67
CA LEU A 79 2.94 -12.13 12.56
C LEU A 79 2.13 -12.52 13.81
N ILE A 80 1.10 -13.36 13.66
CA ILE A 80 0.29 -13.83 14.78
C ILE A 80 1.14 -14.67 15.73
N LEU A 81 1.87 -15.66 15.20
CA LEU A 81 2.66 -16.59 16.00
C LEU A 81 3.85 -15.92 16.69
N MET A 82 4.50 -14.96 16.03
CA MET A 82 5.79 -14.42 16.47
C MET A 82 5.69 -13.01 17.07
N HIS A 83 4.69 -12.21 16.67
CA HIS A 83 4.62 -10.79 17.00
C HIS A 83 3.28 -10.30 17.55
N ALA A 84 2.25 -11.14 17.73
CA ALA A 84 0.93 -10.66 18.19
C ALA A 84 0.98 -9.88 19.53
N ALA A 85 1.89 -10.24 20.42
CA ALA A 85 2.12 -9.56 21.71
C ALA A 85 3.26 -8.53 21.68
N ASN A 86 3.85 -8.26 20.51
CA ASN A 86 4.97 -7.33 20.36
C ASN A 86 4.45 -5.88 20.41
N THR A 87 5.01 -5.05 21.30
CA THR A 87 4.59 -3.66 21.48
C THR A 87 4.93 -2.74 20.30
N ARG A 88 5.76 -3.21 19.34
CA ARG A 88 6.19 -2.49 18.14
C ARG A 88 5.65 -3.13 16.85
N ILE A 89 4.62 -3.97 16.96
CA ILE A 89 4.03 -4.68 15.82
C ILE A 89 3.53 -3.74 14.72
N ASP A 90 3.09 -2.54 15.08
CA ASP A 90 2.70 -1.48 14.15
C ASP A 90 3.87 -1.07 13.25
N GLU A 91 5.08 -0.94 13.81
CA GLU A 91 6.29 -0.65 13.03
C GLU A 91 6.60 -1.77 12.03
N ILE A 92 6.46 -3.03 12.45
CA ILE A 92 6.69 -4.20 11.59
C ILE A 92 5.69 -4.22 10.43
N VAL A 93 4.41 -3.97 10.70
CA VAL A 93 3.37 -3.92 9.66
C VAL A 93 3.60 -2.75 8.69
N LEU A 94 4.08 -1.61 9.18
CA LEU A 94 4.47 -0.49 8.32
C LEU A 94 5.68 -0.82 7.45
N ASP A 95 6.69 -1.52 7.98
CA ASP A 95 7.83 -1.99 7.21
C ASP A 95 7.38 -2.96 6.11
N ILE A 96 6.52 -3.93 6.45
CA ILE A 96 5.93 -4.86 5.47
C ILE A 96 5.26 -4.10 4.33
N ALA A 97 4.38 -3.14 4.65
CA ALA A 97 3.67 -2.35 3.64
C ALA A 97 4.63 -1.48 2.78
N SER A 98 5.71 -1.00 3.37
CA SER A 98 6.74 -0.21 2.68
C SER A 98 7.57 -1.06 1.71
N HIS A 99 7.63 -2.38 1.93
CA HIS A 99 8.34 -3.35 1.09
C HIS A 99 7.43 -4.02 0.05
N TYR A 100 6.18 -3.56 -0.10
CA TYR A 100 5.34 -3.99 -1.23
C TYR A 100 5.98 -3.56 -2.54
N CYS A 101 6.07 -4.50 -3.48
CA CYS A 101 6.66 -4.29 -4.80
C CYS A 101 5.92 -5.04 -5.88
N VAL A 102 6.20 -4.71 -7.14
CA VAL A 102 5.67 -5.39 -8.33
C VAL A 102 6.85 -5.83 -9.19
N GLU A 103 6.84 -7.11 -9.58
CA GLU A 103 7.82 -7.65 -10.52
C GLU A 103 7.56 -7.17 -11.95
N VAL A 104 8.63 -6.90 -12.69
CA VAL A 104 8.58 -6.42 -14.06
C VAL A 104 9.87 -6.73 -14.80
N ASP A 105 9.78 -6.77 -16.12
CA ASP A 105 10.95 -6.65 -16.98
C ASP A 105 11.48 -5.20 -17.00
N LEU A 106 12.66 -4.98 -16.42
CA LEU A 106 13.25 -3.65 -16.27
C LEU A 106 13.53 -2.94 -17.61
N SER A 107 13.72 -3.67 -18.71
CA SER A 107 13.90 -3.03 -20.03
C SER A 107 12.65 -2.31 -20.53
N LYS A 108 11.48 -2.60 -19.95
CA LYS A 108 10.23 -1.87 -20.22
C LYS A 108 10.17 -0.54 -19.48
N LEU A 109 10.98 -0.38 -18.43
CA LEU A 109 10.99 0.81 -17.59
C LEU A 109 12.13 1.76 -17.91
N VAL A 110 13.33 1.25 -18.20
CA VAL A 110 14.53 2.09 -18.42
C VAL A 110 15.33 1.65 -19.65
N ARG A 111 15.80 2.61 -20.45
CA ARG A 111 16.58 2.37 -21.68
C ARG A 111 18.00 1.89 -21.41
N THR A 112 18.55 2.22 -20.24
CA THR A 112 19.87 1.73 -19.79
C THR A 112 19.91 0.22 -19.61
N VAL A 113 18.76 -0.46 -19.60
CA VAL A 113 18.64 -1.92 -19.59
C VAL A 113 18.19 -2.38 -20.99
N PRO A 114 19.14 -2.72 -21.89
CA PRO A 114 18.83 -2.94 -23.31
C PRO A 114 18.21 -4.31 -23.62
N ARG A 115 18.14 -5.22 -22.65
CA ARG A 115 17.64 -6.59 -22.80
C ARG A 115 16.64 -6.92 -21.72
N PRO A 116 15.66 -7.81 -22.01
CA PRO A 116 14.72 -8.28 -20.99
C PRO A 116 15.45 -8.75 -19.73
N THR A 117 15.20 -8.07 -18.62
CA THR A 117 15.90 -8.29 -17.35
C THR A 117 14.88 -8.34 -16.23
N PRO A 118 14.68 -9.52 -15.61
CA PRO A 118 13.79 -9.65 -14.47
C PRO A 118 14.19 -8.73 -13.31
N GLY A 119 13.24 -7.98 -12.81
CA GLY A 119 13.42 -7.14 -11.64
C GLY A 119 12.10 -6.76 -11.00
N TYR A 120 12.16 -5.81 -10.08
CA TYR A 120 10.97 -5.35 -9.37
C TYR A 120 11.13 -3.89 -8.96
N VAL A 121 9.99 -3.25 -8.71
CA VAL A 121 9.91 -1.85 -8.28
C VAL A 121 9.07 -1.78 -7.00
N ARG A 122 9.59 -1.11 -5.97
CA ARG A 122 8.82 -0.86 -4.75
C ARG A 122 7.70 0.13 -5.00
N LEU A 123 6.52 -0.21 -4.52
CA LEU A 123 5.32 0.62 -4.63
C LEU A 123 5.52 1.95 -3.92
N TRP A 124 6.05 1.92 -2.69
CA TRP A 124 6.22 3.13 -1.88
C TRP A 124 7.18 4.14 -2.53
N ASP A 125 8.22 3.68 -3.23
CA ASP A 125 9.15 4.56 -3.93
C ASP A 125 8.47 5.30 -5.09
N ILE A 126 7.62 4.62 -5.84
CA ILE A 126 6.85 5.21 -6.95
C ILE A 126 5.81 6.20 -6.42
N ILE A 127 5.10 5.86 -5.34
CA ILE A 127 4.13 6.77 -4.72
C ILE A 127 4.81 8.07 -4.28
N GLN A 128 5.98 8.00 -3.65
CA GLN A 128 6.73 9.20 -3.28
C GLN A 128 7.17 10.01 -4.50
N ALA A 129 7.62 9.34 -5.56
CA ALA A 129 8.04 9.99 -6.81
C ALA A 129 6.87 10.64 -7.57
N MET A 130 5.63 10.17 -7.39
CA MET A 130 4.43 10.81 -7.92
C MET A 130 4.11 12.15 -7.23
N GLY A 131 4.67 12.39 -6.02
CA GLY A 131 4.45 13.61 -5.24
C GLY A 131 3.00 13.77 -4.75
N ASP A 132 2.71 14.94 -4.18
CA ASP A 132 1.37 15.29 -3.72
C ASP A 132 0.51 15.84 -4.89
N ASP A 133 -0.75 15.40 -4.97
CA ASP A 133 -1.69 15.83 -6.01
C ASP A 133 -1.93 17.36 -6.04
N GLU A 134 -1.70 18.08 -4.94
CA GLU A 134 -1.85 19.55 -4.91
C GLU A 134 -0.79 20.26 -5.77
N ALA A 135 0.42 19.73 -5.87
CA ALA A 135 1.42 20.24 -6.81
C ALA A 135 1.01 20.00 -8.28
N ALA A 136 0.30 18.89 -8.54
CA ALA A 136 -0.21 18.57 -9.87
C ALA A 136 -1.42 19.43 -10.29
N LYS A 137 -2.31 19.78 -9.34
CA LYS A 137 -3.42 20.71 -9.61
C LYS A 137 -2.95 22.14 -9.88
N GLN A 138 -1.83 22.55 -9.29
CA GLN A 138 -1.21 23.84 -9.59
C GLN A 138 -0.67 23.88 -11.03
N SER A 139 -0.15 22.75 -11.54
CA SER A 139 0.29 22.62 -12.94
C SER A 139 -0.88 22.48 -13.94
N ASP A 140 -2.05 21.97 -13.52
CA ASP A 140 -3.24 21.85 -14.38
C ASP A 140 -3.91 23.20 -14.71
N LEU A 141 -3.62 24.25 -13.95
CA LEU A 141 -4.10 25.61 -14.21
C LEU A 141 -3.25 26.38 -15.23
N ASP A 142 -2.12 25.80 -15.67
CA ASP A 142 -1.27 26.36 -16.71
C ASP A 142 -1.38 25.51 -18.00
N PRO A 143 -2.09 25.98 -19.05
CA PRO A 143 -2.35 25.20 -20.27
C PRO A 143 -1.09 24.76 -21.03
N LEU A 144 0.08 25.33 -20.69
CA LEU A 144 1.38 24.97 -21.23
C LEU A 144 2.06 23.77 -20.53
N HIS A 145 1.57 23.34 -19.36
CA HIS A 145 2.12 22.22 -18.57
C HIS A 145 1.27 20.95 -18.63
N ARG A 146 0.62 20.70 -19.78
CA ARG A 146 -0.09 19.45 -20.10
C ARG A 146 0.92 18.29 -20.34
N ASP A 147 1.82 18.06 -19.39
CA ASP A 147 3.01 17.22 -19.56
C ASP A 147 2.82 15.77 -19.07
N ASP A 148 1.62 15.44 -18.55
CA ASP A 148 1.20 14.05 -18.26
C ASP A 148 1.21 13.17 -19.54
N ALA A 149 1.27 13.79 -20.73
CA ALA A 149 1.36 13.15 -22.04
C ALA A 149 2.78 13.04 -22.64
N ALA A 150 3.81 13.69 -22.06
CA ALA A 150 5.12 13.82 -22.70
C ALA A 150 6.18 12.79 -22.24
N ALA A 151 6.08 12.27 -21.01
CA ALA A 151 6.95 11.17 -20.59
C ALA A 151 6.61 9.92 -21.42
N LEU A 152 7.61 9.13 -21.80
CA LEU A 152 7.38 7.83 -22.44
C LEU A 152 8.31 6.82 -21.80
N LEU A 153 7.73 5.71 -21.35
CA LEU A 153 8.51 4.54 -20.98
C LEU A 153 8.96 3.78 -22.24
N PRO A 154 10.19 3.22 -22.27
CA PRO A 154 11.18 3.23 -21.20
C PRO A 154 11.84 4.61 -21.03
N ALA A 155 12.00 5.03 -19.76
CA ALA A 155 12.68 6.26 -19.36
C ALA A 155 14.18 6.21 -19.72
N PRO A 156 14.89 7.36 -19.84
CA PRO A 156 16.32 7.37 -20.12
C PRO A 156 17.14 6.52 -19.13
N ASP A 157 16.86 6.66 -17.83
CA ASP A 157 17.51 5.94 -16.74
C ASP A 157 16.57 5.74 -15.54
N ALA A 158 17.05 5.06 -14.51
CA ALA A 158 16.29 4.84 -13.28
C ALA A 158 16.01 6.16 -12.54
N ALA A 159 16.94 7.13 -12.57
CA ALA A 159 16.76 8.41 -11.89
C ALA A 159 15.55 9.18 -12.43
N SER A 160 15.36 9.14 -13.75
CA SER A 160 14.23 9.76 -14.43
C SER A 160 12.89 9.27 -13.88
N ILE A 161 12.76 7.98 -13.52
CA ILE A 161 11.53 7.43 -12.93
C ILE A 161 11.23 8.03 -11.56
N PHE A 162 12.25 8.22 -10.72
CA PHE A 162 12.06 8.68 -9.33
C PHE A 162 12.13 10.20 -9.15
N GLN A 163 12.62 10.93 -10.15
CA GLN A 163 12.73 12.39 -10.12
C GLN A 163 11.65 13.10 -10.96
N SER A 164 10.98 12.39 -11.87
CA SER A 164 9.94 12.94 -12.73
C SER A 164 8.57 12.36 -12.37
N VAL A 165 7.67 13.24 -11.91
CA VAL A 165 6.28 12.88 -11.57
C VAL A 165 5.57 12.17 -12.72
N SER A 166 5.76 12.61 -13.96
CA SER A 166 5.12 12.01 -15.13
C SER A 166 5.65 10.60 -15.42
N HIS A 167 6.96 10.35 -15.29
CA HIS A 167 7.52 9.00 -15.41
C HIS A 167 7.09 8.08 -14.25
N ALA A 168 7.01 8.60 -13.02
CA ALA A 168 6.51 7.85 -11.88
C ALA A 168 5.05 7.43 -12.09
N ARG A 169 4.19 8.36 -12.52
CA ARG A 169 2.77 8.09 -12.86
C ARG A 169 2.63 7.08 -13.99
N GLN A 170 3.43 7.17 -15.05
CA GLN A 170 3.42 6.16 -16.11
C GLN A 170 3.89 4.80 -15.64
N THR A 171 4.91 4.75 -14.78
CA THR A 171 5.39 3.51 -14.18
C THR A 171 4.30 2.87 -13.33
N PHE A 172 3.64 3.66 -12.48
CA PHE A 172 2.50 3.23 -11.66
C PHE A 172 1.38 2.61 -12.52
N ARG A 173 0.99 3.29 -13.62
CA ARG A 173 -0.04 2.81 -14.55
C ARG A 173 0.39 1.54 -15.30
N LEU A 174 1.63 1.50 -15.84
CA LEU A 174 2.16 0.35 -16.58
C LEU A 174 2.22 -0.90 -15.70
N LEU A 175 2.61 -0.73 -14.43
CA LEU A 175 2.70 -1.81 -13.45
C LEU A 175 1.35 -2.17 -12.82
N ARG A 176 0.26 -1.48 -13.19
CA ARG A 176 -1.10 -1.69 -12.69
C ARG A 176 -1.16 -1.68 -11.16
N MET A 177 -0.39 -0.78 -10.55
CA MET A 177 -0.21 -0.72 -9.10
C MET A 177 -1.52 -0.37 -8.36
N ASP A 178 -2.57 0.08 -9.06
CA ASP A 178 -3.92 0.32 -8.52
C ASP A 178 -4.83 -0.91 -8.44
N GLU A 179 -4.41 -2.06 -9.00
CA GLU A 179 -5.16 -3.32 -8.89
C GLU A 179 -4.95 -4.05 -7.56
N GLY A 180 -4.07 -3.50 -6.73
CA GLY A 180 -3.92 -3.88 -5.34
C GLY A 180 -3.22 -5.23 -5.13
N PRO A 181 -3.61 -5.97 -4.08
CA PRO A 181 -2.80 -7.03 -3.46
C PRO A 181 -2.59 -8.28 -4.32
N SER A 182 -3.31 -8.42 -5.43
CA SER A 182 -3.13 -9.56 -6.34
C SER A 182 -1.82 -9.50 -7.12
N LEU A 183 -1.30 -8.29 -7.37
CA LEU A 183 -0.04 -8.09 -8.11
C LEU A 183 1.17 -7.91 -7.19
N TYR A 184 0.92 -7.60 -5.91
CA TYR A 184 2.00 -7.25 -5.00
C TYR A 184 2.79 -8.49 -4.55
N LYS A 185 4.09 -8.25 -4.42
CA LYS A 185 5.07 -9.10 -3.78
C LYS A 185 5.79 -8.33 -2.68
N ILE A 186 6.65 -9.02 -1.95
CA ILE A 186 7.49 -8.48 -0.89
C ILE A 186 8.92 -8.38 -1.39
N ASP A 187 9.53 -7.21 -1.23
CA ASP A 187 10.97 -7.02 -1.43
C ASP A 187 11.76 -7.93 -0.46
N PRO A 188 12.64 -8.81 -0.96
CA PRO A 188 13.49 -9.68 -0.13
C PRO A 188 14.21 -8.96 1.02
N ALA A 189 14.52 -7.67 0.87
CA ALA A 189 15.18 -6.88 1.92
C ALA A 189 14.41 -6.87 3.25
N LEU A 190 13.08 -7.05 3.23
CA LEU A 190 12.28 -7.17 4.44
C LEU A 190 12.78 -8.33 5.34
N PHE A 191 13.10 -9.48 4.75
CA PHE A 191 13.52 -10.66 5.50
C PHE A 191 14.96 -10.57 6.01
N ASN A 192 15.74 -9.59 5.55
CA ASN A 192 17.01 -9.26 6.21
C ASN A 192 16.76 -8.51 7.53
N MET A 193 15.68 -7.73 7.60
CA MET A 193 15.29 -7.00 8.82
C MET A 193 14.53 -7.88 9.80
N TYR A 194 13.68 -8.78 9.29
CA TYR A 194 12.86 -9.70 10.06
C TYR A 194 13.03 -11.15 9.56
N PRO A 195 14.19 -11.79 9.82
CA PRO A 195 14.47 -13.14 9.33
C PRO A 195 13.45 -14.18 9.80
N GLU A 196 12.88 -14.00 10.99
CA GLU A 196 11.85 -14.86 11.60
C GLU A 196 10.53 -14.90 10.83
N LEU A 197 10.27 -13.90 9.99
CA LEU A 197 9.08 -13.87 9.12
C LEU A 197 9.26 -14.71 7.85
N TYR A 198 10.49 -15.11 7.53
CA TYR A 198 10.76 -15.94 6.37
C TYR A 198 10.47 -17.42 6.65
N SER A 199 9.90 -18.10 5.66
CA SER A 199 9.67 -19.54 5.64
C SER A 199 9.42 -20.00 4.19
N PRO A 200 9.53 -21.30 3.88
CA PRO A 200 9.17 -21.80 2.56
C PRO A 200 7.75 -21.40 2.13
N ASP A 201 6.80 -21.30 3.07
CA ASP A 201 5.41 -20.92 2.78
C ASP A 201 5.24 -19.45 2.31
N VAL A 202 6.25 -18.60 2.51
CA VAL A 202 6.24 -17.22 1.99
C VAL A 202 7.08 -17.07 0.71
N SER A 203 7.72 -18.13 0.17
CA SER A 203 8.60 -17.98 -1.00
C SER A 203 7.91 -17.37 -2.20
N ASP A 204 6.64 -17.69 -2.39
CA ASP A 204 5.85 -17.37 -3.58
C ASP A 204 5.51 -15.89 -3.67
N ILE A 205 5.50 -15.22 -2.51
CA ILE A 205 5.21 -13.79 -2.38
C ILE A 205 6.50 -12.96 -2.36
N VAL A 206 7.68 -13.57 -2.30
CA VAL A 206 8.95 -12.85 -2.37
C VAL A 206 9.25 -12.48 -3.82
N ALA A 207 9.60 -11.22 -4.05
CA ALA A 207 10.00 -10.76 -5.37
C ALA A 207 11.36 -11.32 -5.80
N SER A 208 11.52 -11.48 -7.10
CA SER A 208 12.70 -12.03 -7.75
C SER A 208 13.29 -11.04 -8.76
N GLY A 209 14.59 -11.18 -9.03
CA GLY A 209 15.32 -10.30 -9.93
C GLY A 209 15.96 -9.11 -9.23
N THR A 210 16.27 -8.07 -10.00
CA THR A 210 16.97 -6.88 -9.50
C THR A 210 15.99 -5.78 -9.08
N LEU A 211 16.18 -5.21 -7.88
CA LEU A 211 15.47 -4.00 -7.46
C LEU A 211 15.85 -2.81 -8.36
N LEU A 212 14.85 -2.19 -8.99
CA LEU A 212 15.03 -0.89 -9.63
C LEU A 212 15.17 0.18 -8.55
N GLN A 213 16.38 0.67 -8.35
CA GLN A 213 16.70 1.68 -7.34
C GLN A 213 17.40 2.88 -7.99
N CYS A 214 17.19 4.06 -7.42
CA CYS A 214 17.98 5.24 -7.72
C CYS A 214 18.64 5.76 -6.44
N ARG A 215 19.96 5.59 -6.33
CA ARG A 215 20.72 5.98 -5.13
C ARG A 215 20.86 7.50 -4.94
N SER A 216 20.62 8.29 -5.98
CA SER A 216 20.72 9.76 -5.92
C SER A 216 19.46 10.43 -5.40
N VAL A 217 18.36 9.71 -5.21
CA VAL A 217 17.10 10.25 -4.71
C VAL A 217 16.93 9.85 -3.25
N GLN A 218 16.72 10.84 -2.38
CA GLN A 218 16.40 10.61 -0.97
C GLN A 218 14.90 10.37 -0.85
N LEU A 219 14.51 9.10 -0.82
CA LEU A 219 13.15 8.66 -0.52
C LEU A 219 13.05 8.23 0.95
N LEU A 220 11.89 8.40 1.55
CA LEU A 220 11.57 7.83 2.84
C LEU A 220 11.60 6.31 2.73
N ALA A 221 12.38 5.68 3.60
CA ALA A 221 12.51 4.23 3.64
C ALA A 221 11.20 3.52 4.06
N ARG A 222 10.33 4.21 4.80
CA ARG A 222 9.14 3.65 5.41
C ARG A 222 7.94 4.58 5.28
N ILE A 223 6.76 4.00 5.11
CA ILE A 223 5.48 4.69 5.23
C ILE A 223 5.36 5.31 6.64
N PRO A 224 4.99 6.60 6.76
CA PRO A 224 4.85 7.25 8.05
C PRO A 224 3.85 6.53 8.99
N PRO A 225 4.16 6.43 10.29
CA PRO A 225 3.23 5.91 11.27
C PRO A 225 2.02 6.86 11.44
N PRO A 226 0.88 6.36 11.96
CA PRO A 226 -0.26 7.21 12.25
C PRO A 226 0.09 8.33 13.23
N ALA A 227 -0.51 9.50 13.02
CA ALA A 227 -0.44 10.60 13.97
C ALA A 227 -1.09 10.18 15.31
N ARG A 228 -0.58 10.73 16.41
CA ARG A 228 -1.21 10.52 17.72
C ARG A 228 -2.64 11.07 17.69
N LEU A 229 -3.59 10.22 18.05
CA LEU A 229 -4.99 10.62 18.20
C LEU A 229 -5.13 11.64 19.33
N ASP A 230 -5.54 12.85 18.98
CA ASP A 230 -5.91 13.86 19.96
C ASP A 230 -7.44 13.89 20.21
N LYS A 231 -7.84 14.59 21.27
CA LYS A 231 -9.24 14.72 21.65
C LYS A 231 -10.08 15.47 20.61
N ALA A 232 -9.49 16.36 19.82
CA ALA A 232 -10.20 17.13 18.82
C ALA A 232 -10.56 16.25 17.61
N THR A 233 -9.60 15.50 17.09
CA THR A 233 -9.78 14.52 16.02
C THR A 233 -10.82 13.47 16.39
N LEU A 234 -10.76 12.94 17.61
CA LEU A 234 -11.77 11.99 18.11
C LEU A 234 -13.18 12.60 18.17
N ARG A 235 -13.31 13.87 18.57
CA ARG A 235 -14.62 14.56 18.57
C ARG A 235 -15.16 14.71 17.16
N VAL A 236 -14.33 15.15 16.20
CA VAL A 236 -14.73 15.29 14.80
C VAL A 236 -15.21 13.95 14.23
N TYR A 237 -14.43 12.89 14.44
CA TYR A 237 -14.79 11.55 13.98
C TYR A 237 -16.13 11.06 14.56
N ARG A 238 -16.37 11.27 15.87
CA ARG A 238 -17.62 10.88 16.53
C ARG A 238 -18.83 11.66 16.02
N HIS A 239 -18.73 12.99 15.93
CA HIS A 239 -19.82 13.82 15.41
C HIS A 239 -20.17 13.45 13.97
N PHE A 240 -19.16 13.18 13.13
CA PHE A 240 -19.40 12.71 11.79
C PHE A 240 -20.06 11.32 11.76
N ALA A 241 -19.64 10.39 12.63
CA ALA A 241 -20.26 9.08 12.75
C ALA A 241 -21.75 9.17 13.08
N ASP A 242 -22.10 9.96 14.09
CA ASP A 242 -23.49 10.18 14.53
C ASP A 242 -24.33 10.78 13.40
N TRP A 243 -23.80 11.80 12.72
CA TRP A 243 -24.43 12.41 11.56
C TRP A 243 -24.62 11.41 10.41
N ALA A 244 -23.59 10.63 10.07
CA ALA A 244 -23.65 9.66 8.97
C ALA A 244 -24.65 8.54 9.24
N LEU A 245 -24.78 8.09 10.49
CA LEU A 245 -25.83 7.14 10.88
C LEU A 245 -27.23 7.73 10.72
N THR A 246 -27.40 9.01 11.06
CA THR A 246 -28.70 9.69 11.01
C THR A 246 -29.13 10.06 9.59
N VAL A 247 -28.20 10.46 8.72
CA VAL A 247 -28.52 11.03 7.40
C VAL A 247 -28.36 10.03 6.26
N ILE A 248 -27.38 9.12 6.36
CA ILE A 248 -27.06 8.16 5.27
C ILE A 248 -27.72 6.81 5.50
N CYS A 249 -27.95 6.43 6.76
CA CYS A 249 -28.46 5.10 7.13
C CYS A 249 -29.91 5.12 7.65
N ALA A 250 -30.58 6.28 7.65
CA ALA A 250 -32.03 6.40 7.82
C ALA A 250 -32.75 6.03 6.53
#